data_AF-T1I2W9-F1
#
_entry.id   AF-T1I2W9-F1
#
_cell.length_a   1.000
_cell.length_b   1.000
_cell.length_c   1.000
_cell.angle_alpha   90.00
_cell.angle_beta   90.00
_cell.angle_gamma   90.00
#
_symmetry.space_group_name_H-M   'P 1'
#
loop_
_entity.id
_entity.type
_entity.pdbx_description
1 polymer ?
#
loop_
_entity_poly.entity_id
_entity_poly.type
_entity_poly.pdbx_seq_one_letter_code
_entity_poly.pdbx_strand_id
1 'polypeptide(L)'
;MDVIAIKVVSYNKKVFIDMAQSEDGILHLQLPTGFNWEGNVTDKWKIFKQQFQIYVTASGISSSKNSGKRLCALLLHALGPESLPVYNSFKFQKKEVDNFESLIEKFDQYFLPKKNVVFEQHMFFTRNQSAEENIEKYVAELRNLAQSCEFGQMEDMLIRGRVICGLKDDKLREKLLKEGDITLQRVIDICKLHENTVVQMKNFENLACVDALKNYNKKNSFIARKEKTTSNCRYCGLTHLANKCPAFDSLNRTLVRKLVNKN
;
A
#
# COMPACT_ATOMS: atom_id res chain seq x y z
N MET A 1 23.11 30.74 39.07
CA MET A 1 21.87 30.22 38.50
C MET A 1 21.43 28.87 39.08
N ASP A 2 22.04 28.28 40.11
CA ASP A 2 21.79 26.84 40.37
C ASP A 2 21.64 26.43 41.84
N VAL A 3 20.69 27.03 42.55
CA VAL A 3 20.19 26.45 43.82
C VAL A 3 18.68 26.24 43.75
N ILE A 4 17.97 27.16 43.09
CA ILE A 4 16.53 27.03 42.84
C ILE A 4 16.25 25.91 41.83
N ALA A 5 17.03 25.81 40.74
CA ALA A 5 16.89 24.73 39.77
C ALA A 5 17.14 23.34 40.38
N ILE A 6 18.18 23.21 41.23
CA ILE A 6 18.50 21.95 41.93
C ILE A 6 17.41 21.59 42.94
N LYS A 7 16.86 22.57 43.68
CA LYS A 7 15.73 22.34 44.59
C LYS A 7 14.45 21.95 43.85
N VAL A 8 14.16 22.53 42.69
CA VAL A 8 12.98 22.19 41.87
C VAL A 8 13.13 20.78 41.27
N VAL A 9 14.31 20.42 40.77
CA VAL A 9 14.56 19.06 40.25
C VAL A 9 14.51 18.02 41.37
N SER A 10 15.08 18.32 42.55
CA SER A 10 15.04 17.41 43.70
C SER A 10 13.63 17.28 44.30
N TYR A 11 12.87 18.39 44.37
CA TYR A 11 11.47 18.38 44.80
C TYR A 11 10.58 17.62 43.82
N ASN A 12 10.74 17.82 42.51
CA ASN A 12 9.98 17.08 41.50
C ASN A 12 10.33 15.58 41.48
N LYS A 13 11.60 15.23 41.70
CA LYS A 13 12.03 13.83 41.80
C LYS A 13 11.49 13.17 43.08
N LYS A 14 11.43 13.91 44.19
CA LYS A 14 10.84 13.47 45.44
C LYS A 14 9.32 13.33 45.34
N VAL A 15 8.61 14.27 44.72
CA VAL A 15 7.18 14.17 44.41
C VAL A 15 6.89 12.98 43.50
N PHE A 16 7.71 12.70 42.48
CA PHE A 16 7.53 11.52 41.61
C PHE A 16 7.77 10.19 42.34
N ILE A 17 8.72 10.14 43.28
CA ILE A 17 8.99 8.97 44.10
C ILE A 17 7.91 8.80 45.18
N ASP A 18 7.45 9.88 45.79
CA ASP A 18 6.38 9.89 46.79
C ASP A 18 5.01 9.57 46.14
N MET A 19 4.78 9.94 44.87
CA MET A 19 3.61 9.51 44.08
C MET A 19 3.67 8.02 43.68
N ALA A 20 4.86 7.43 43.62
CA ALA A 20 5.03 5.98 43.43
C ALA A 20 4.94 5.19 44.75
N GLN A 21 4.94 5.89 45.89
CA GLN A 21 4.90 5.31 47.24
C GLN A 21 3.65 5.70 48.06
N SER A 22 2.77 6.56 47.53
CA SER A 22 1.48 6.89 48.16
C SER A 22 0.43 5.85 47.78
N GLU A 23 -0.25 5.30 48.78
CA GLU A 23 -1.32 4.31 48.62
C GLU A 23 -2.59 4.87 47.94
N ASP A 24 -2.61 6.14 47.53
CA ASP A 24 -3.75 6.83 46.92
C ASP A 24 -3.50 7.32 45.47
N GLY A 25 -2.44 6.84 44.83
CA GLY A 25 -2.16 7.02 43.40
C GLY A 25 -2.48 5.78 42.56
N ILE A 26 -3.46 4.98 42.96
CA ILE A 26 -3.79 3.71 42.29
C ILE A 26 -4.27 4.02 40.88
N LEU A 27 -3.41 3.80 39.88
CA LEU A 27 -3.85 3.51 38.53
C LEU A 27 -4.79 2.31 38.68
N HIS A 28 -6.11 2.53 38.62
CA HIS A 28 -7.12 1.50 38.84
C HIS A 28 -7.17 0.59 37.61
N LEU A 29 -6.05 -0.10 37.36
CA LEU A 29 -5.82 -0.92 36.21
C LEU A 29 -6.56 -2.23 36.44
N GLN A 30 -7.63 -2.42 35.68
CA GLN A 30 -8.42 -3.64 35.75
C GLN A 30 -7.64 -4.78 35.09
N LEU A 31 -7.59 -5.93 35.76
CA LEU A 31 -7.04 -7.15 35.18
C LEU A 31 -7.93 -7.54 33.98
N PRO A 32 -7.36 -7.76 32.78
CA PRO A 32 -8.13 -8.30 31.66
C PRO A 32 -8.69 -9.66 32.09
N THR A 33 -10.00 -9.73 32.32
CA THR A 33 -10.70 -10.92 32.82
C THR A 33 -11.75 -11.34 31.81
N GLY A 34 -12.15 -12.62 31.84
CA GLY A 34 -13.24 -13.12 30.99
C GLY A 34 -12.77 -13.46 29.57
N PHE A 35 -11.66 -14.20 29.45
CA PHE A 35 -11.26 -14.76 28.16
C PHE A 35 -12.38 -15.63 27.59
N ASN A 36 -12.80 -15.36 26.36
CA ASN A 36 -13.85 -16.13 25.70
C ASN A 36 -13.24 -17.32 24.95
N TRP A 37 -13.54 -18.52 25.44
CA TRP A 37 -13.03 -19.81 24.96
C TRP A 37 -13.76 -20.37 23.71
N GLU A 38 -14.74 -19.66 23.17
CA GLU A 38 -15.54 -20.11 22.03
C GLU A 38 -15.22 -19.33 20.73
N GLY A 39 -15.54 -19.89 19.57
CA GLY A 39 -15.36 -19.24 18.26
C GLY A 39 -13.90 -19.16 17.79
N ASN A 40 -13.49 -18.04 17.20
CA ASN A 40 -12.11 -17.82 16.76
C ASN A 40 -11.18 -17.56 17.97
N VAL A 41 -10.82 -18.65 18.66
CA VAL A 41 -9.98 -18.64 19.87
C VAL A 41 -8.55 -18.15 19.61
N THR A 42 -8.02 -18.35 18.40
CA THR A 42 -6.66 -17.95 18.03
C THR A 42 -6.48 -16.43 18.06
N ASP A 43 -7.38 -15.69 17.40
CA ASP A 43 -7.27 -14.22 17.36
C ASP A 43 -7.64 -13.60 18.72
N LYS A 44 -8.60 -14.19 19.43
CA LYS A 44 -8.92 -13.80 20.81
C LYS A 44 -7.72 -13.98 21.73
N TRP A 45 -7.00 -15.10 21.63
CA TRP A 45 -5.79 -15.35 22.41
C TRP A 45 -4.71 -14.30 22.15
N LYS A 46 -4.46 -13.95 20.88
CA LYS A 46 -3.48 -12.90 20.54
C LYS A 46 -3.84 -11.55 21.19
N ILE A 47 -5.09 -11.13 21.08
CA ILE A 47 -5.58 -9.87 21.65
C ILE A 47 -5.46 -9.90 23.19
N PHE A 48 -5.95 -10.97 23.81
CA PHE A 48 -5.91 -11.13 25.26
C PHE A 48 -4.47 -11.16 25.79
N LYS A 49 -3.58 -11.93 25.15
CA LYS A 49 -2.16 -11.99 25.50
C LYS A 49 -1.52 -10.60 25.45
N GLN A 50 -1.79 -9.82 24.40
CA GLN A 50 -1.30 -8.45 24.29
C GLN A 50 -1.84 -7.55 25.41
N GLN A 51 -3.15 -7.61 25.70
CA GLN A 51 -3.76 -6.86 26.80
C GLN A 51 -3.16 -7.23 28.16
N PHE A 52 -2.93 -8.53 28.41
CA PHE A 52 -2.33 -9.03 29.63
C PHE A 52 -0.87 -8.56 29.77
N GLN A 53 -0.08 -8.57 28.69
CA GLN A 53 1.28 -8.05 28.69
C GLN A 53 1.31 -6.55 29.01
N ILE A 54 0.43 -5.76 28.40
CA ILE A 54 0.26 -4.33 28.71
C ILE A 54 -0.06 -4.15 30.20
N TYR A 55 -0.97 -4.97 30.75
CA TYR A 55 -1.30 -4.95 32.18
C TYR A 55 -0.08 -5.23 33.07
N VAL A 56 0.70 -6.27 32.74
CA VAL A 56 1.90 -6.65 33.51
C VAL A 56 2.93 -5.53 33.50
N THR A 57 3.16 -4.90 32.35
CA THR A 57 4.08 -3.76 32.23
C THR A 57 3.58 -2.54 33.02
N ALA A 58 2.30 -2.17 32.89
CA ALA A 58 1.73 -1.00 33.53
C ALA A 58 1.59 -1.15 35.05
N SER A 59 1.36 -2.37 35.55
CA SER A 59 1.23 -2.67 36.98
C SER A 59 2.56 -2.80 37.72
N GLY A 60 3.70 -2.88 37.01
CA GLY A 60 5.03 -3.03 37.61
C GLY A 60 5.28 -4.37 38.32
N ILE A 61 4.38 -5.36 38.17
CA ILE A 61 4.45 -6.66 38.86
C ILE A 61 5.72 -7.45 38.50
N SER A 62 6.25 -7.22 37.30
CA SER A 62 7.48 -7.84 36.79
C SER A 62 8.73 -7.57 37.63
N SER A 63 8.73 -6.48 38.41
CA SER A 63 9.89 -6.03 39.20
C SER A 63 9.96 -6.63 40.62
N SER A 64 9.00 -7.48 41.01
CA SER A 64 8.91 -8.04 42.37
C SER A 64 9.65 -9.37 42.55
N LYS A 65 10.13 -9.66 43.77
CA LYS A 65 10.58 -11.02 44.15
C LYS A 65 9.42 -12.00 43.96
N ASN A 66 9.69 -13.18 43.39
CA ASN A 66 8.69 -14.20 43.03
C ASN A 66 7.68 -13.77 41.94
N SER A 67 8.05 -12.82 41.07
CA SER A 67 7.21 -12.35 39.97
C SER A 67 6.66 -13.48 39.10
N GLY A 68 7.47 -14.48 38.75
CA GLY A 68 7.05 -15.61 37.89
C GLY A 68 5.81 -16.35 38.40
N LYS A 69 5.83 -16.82 39.65
CA LYS A 69 4.70 -17.53 40.27
C LYS A 69 3.44 -16.68 40.35
N ARG A 70 3.60 -15.41 40.73
CA ARG A 70 2.48 -14.46 40.82
C ARG A 70 1.86 -14.18 39.45
N LEU A 71 2.69 -14.02 38.43
CA LEU A 71 2.25 -13.81 37.05
C LEU A 71 1.52 -15.05 36.50
N CYS A 72 2.00 -16.25 36.81
CA CYS A 72 1.31 -17.49 36.45
C CYS A 72 -0.09 -17.56 37.07
N ALA A 73 -0.18 -17.28 38.37
CA ALA A 73 -1.47 -17.28 39.08
C ALA A 73 -2.43 -16.21 38.53
N LEU A 74 -1.93 -15.01 38.23
CA LEU A 74 -2.72 -13.93 37.62
C LEU A 74 -3.22 -14.30 36.23
N LEU A 75 -2.40 -14.95 35.40
CA LEU A 75 -2.79 -15.39 34.07
C LEU A 75 -3.92 -16.42 34.15
N LEU A 76 -3.78 -17.43 35.00
CA LEU A 76 -4.82 -18.46 35.19
C LEU A 76 -6.12 -17.86 35.75
N HIS A 77 -6.01 -16.91 36.69
CA HIS A 77 -7.17 -16.17 37.19
C HIS A 77 -7.86 -15.35 36.09
N ALA A 78 -7.07 -14.64 35.27
CA ALA A 78 -7.56 -13.81 34.17
C ALA A 78 -8.26 -14.64 33.08
N LEU A 79 -7.73 -15.82 32.78
CA LEU A 79 -8.26 -16.76 31.80
C LEU A 79 -9.55 -17.47 32.24
N GLY A 80 -9.81 -17.52 33.55
CA GLY A 80 -11.01 -18.16 34.10
C GLY A 80 -10.86 -19.66 34.37
N PRO A 81 -11.89 -20.30 34.97
CA PRO A 81 -11.86 -21.70 35.38
C PRO A 81 -11.65 -22.68 34.23
N GLU A 82 -12.06 -22.32 33.01
CA GLU A 82 -11.89 -23.10 31.78
C GLU A 82 -10.41 -23.30 31.43
N SER A 83 -9.51 -22.48 31.97
CA SER A 83 -8.06 -22.63 31.80
C SER A 83 -7.47 -23.81 32.54
N LEU A 84 -8.09 -24.27 33.63
CA LEU A 84 -7.51 -25.25 34.53
C LEU A 84 -7.37 -26.64 33.89
N PRO A 85 -8.36 -27.19 33.17
CA PRO A 85 -8.19 -28.46 32.45
C PRO A 85 -7.04 -28.41 31.43
N VAL A 86 -6.91 -27.29 30.72
CA VAL A 86 -5.85 -27.07 29.73
C VAL A 86 -4.49 -26.98 30.40
N TYR A 87 -4.38 -26.17 31.45
CA TYR A 87 -3.17 -26.05 32.26
C TYR A 87 -2.72 -27.41 32.82
N ASN A 88 -3.65 -28.19 33.37
CA ASN A 88 -3.37 -29.52 33.92
C ASN A 88 -2.94 -30.54 32.85
N SER A 89 -3.24 -30.30 31.57
CA SER A 89 -2.75 -31.13 30.46
C SER A 89 -1.29 -30.82 30.08
N PHE A 90 -0.76 -29.67 30.50
CA PHE A 90 0.60 -29.26 30.19
C PHE A 90 1.64 -30.08 30.96
N LYS A 91 2.72 -30.42 30.27
CA LYS A 91 3.90 -31.04 30.87
C LYS A 91 4.98 -29.98 31.03
N PHE A 92 5.36 -29.72 32.28
CA PHE A 92 6.43 -28.80 32.65
C PHE A 92 7.70 -29.55 33.06
N GLN A 93 8.84 -29.07 32.62
CA GLN A 93 10.13 -29.47 33.17
C GLN A 93 10.34 -28.83 34.55
N LYS A 94 11.22 -29.40 35.38
CA LYS A 94 11.47 -28.92 36.76
C LYS A 94 11.90 -27.45 36.83
N LYS A 95 12.51 -26.90 35.76
CA LYS A 95 12.92 -25.48 35.64
C LYS A 95 11.83 -24.55 35.09
N GLU A 96 10.76 -25.11 34.53
CA GLU A 96 9.65 -24.37 33.92
C GLU A 96 8.49 -24.14 34.92
N VAL A 97 8.52 -24.80 36.07
CA VAL A 97 7.53 -24.63 37.13
C VAL A 97 7.60 -23.18 37.64
N ASP A 98 6.44 -22.53 37.76
CA ASP A 98 6.30 -21.13 38.15
C ASP A 98 7.02 -20.13 37.21
N ASN A 99 7.40 -20.55 36.00
CA ASN A 99 7.95 -19.69 34.96
C ASN A 99 6.82 -19.17 34.04
N PHE A 100 6.63 -17.85 34.06
CA PHE A 100 5.59 -17.18 33.28
C PHE A 100 5.81 -17.28 31.76
N GLU A 101 7.04 -17.19 31.29
CA GLU A 101 7.36 -17.30 29.86
C GLU A 101 7.03 -18.70 29.36
N SER A 102 7.46 -19.73 30.09
CA SER A 102 7.14 -21.13 29.77
C SER A 102 5.63 -21.39 29.78
N LEU A 103 4.90 -20.80 30.72
CA LEU A 103 3.44 -20.94 30.78
C LEU A 103 2.75 -20.28 29.57
N ILE A 104 3.16 -19.06 29.20
CA ILE A 104 2.63 -18.39 28.01
C ILE A 104 2.91 -19.21 26.75
N GLU A 105 4.11 -19.77 26.60
CA GLU A 105 4.46 -20.58 25.43
C GLU A 105 3.58 -21.83 25.30
N LYS A 106 3.23 -22.48 26.41
CA LYS A 106 2.32 -23.64 26.39
C LYS A 106 0.91 -23.23 25.96
N PHE A 107 0.42 -22.10 26.44
CA PHE A 107 -0.88 -21.57 26.00
C PHE A 107 -0.83 -21.10 24.53
N ASP A 108 0.27 -20.51 24.06
CA ASP A 108 0.47 -20.23 22.64
C ASP A 108 0.36 -21.51 21.80
N GLN A 109 1.04 -22.59 22.21
CA GLN A 109 0.97 -23.89 21.52
C GLN A 109 -0.43 -24.52 21.53
N TYR A 110 -1.23 -24.21 22.55
CA TYR A 110 -2.60 -24.71 22.67
C TYR A 110 -3.58 -23.92 21.80
N PHE A 111 -3.52 -22.58 21.83
CA PHE A 111 -4.50 -21.72 21.16
C PHE A 111 -4.13 -21.35 19.72
N LEU A 112 -2.84 -21.34 19.40
CA LEU A 112 -2.39 -21.09 18.04
C LEU A 112 -2.34 -22.44 17.31
N PRO A 113 -3.10 -22.63 16.22
CA PRO A 113 -2.90 -23.80 15.37
C PRO A 113 -1.42 -23.86 15.00
N LYS A 114 -0.86 -25.07 14.94
CA LYS A 114 0.52 -25.26 14.47
C LYS A 114 0.66 -24.57 13.12
N LYS A 115 1.30 -23.40 13.15
CA LYS A 115 1.56 -22.59 11.98
C LYS A 115 2.32 -23.46 10.99
N ASN A 116 1.70 -23.75 9.86
CA ASN A 116 2.37 -24.53 8.83
C ASN A 116 3.31 -23.58 8.08
N VAL A 117 4.48 -23.34 8.66
CA VAL A 117 5.49 -22.43 8.11
C VAL A 117 5.82 -22.82 6.66
N VAL A 118 5.83 -24.12 6.34
CA VAL A 118 6.05 -24.61 4.97
C VAL A 118 4.94 -24.16 4.02
N PHE A 119 3.68 -24.16 4.47
CA PHE A 119 2.56 -23.64 3.68
C PHE A 119 2.66 -22.13 3.48
N GLU A 120 2.98 -21.37 4.54
CA GLU A 120 3.18 -19.91 4.44
C GLU A 120 4.31 -19.56 3.46
N GLN A 121 5.44 -20.26 3.56
CA GLN A 121 6.57 -20.13 2.63
C GLN A 121 6.17 -20.50 1.21
N HIS A 122 5.36 -21.55 1.02
CA HIS A 122 4.82 -21.91 -0.29
C HIS A 122 3.99 -20.77 -0.87
N MET A 123 3.08 -20.18 -0.10
CA MET A 123 2.27 -19.04 -0.53
C MET A 123 3.15 -17.84 -0.89
N PHE A 124 4.19 -17.55 -0.11
CA PHE A 124 5.18 -16.52 -0.43
C PHE A 124 5.92 -16.80 -1.73
N PHE A 125 6.50 -18.01 -1.89
CA PHE A 125 7.35 -18.35 -3.03
C PHE A 125 6.56 -18.51 -4.34
N THR A 126 5.26 -18.76 -4.29
CA THR A 126 4.38 -18.87 -5.45
C THR A 126 3.66 -17.57 -5.81
N ARG A 127 3.78 -16.53 -4.98
CA ARG A 127 3.16 -15.23 -5.23
C ARG A 127 3.86 -14.51 -6.40
N ASN A 128 3.09 -14.20 -7.44
CA ASN A 128 3.49 -13.41 -8.61
C ASN A 128 2.62 -12.17 -8.74
N GLN A 129 3.14 -11.09 -9.29
CA GLN A 129 2.41 -9.85 -9.54
C GLN A 129 1.24 -10.10 -10.50
N SER A 130 0.04 -9.70 -10.11
CA SER A 130 -1.15 -9.81 -10.98
C SER A 130 -1.12 -8.79 -12.11
N ALA A 131 -1.86 -9.04 -13.20
CA ALA A 131 -1.85 -8.18 -14.39
C ALA A 131 -2.20 -6.70 -14.09
N GLU A 132 -3.16 -6.45 -13.21
CA GLU A 132 -3.63 -5.11 -12.82
C GLU A 132 -2.98 -4.60 -11.53
N GLU A 133 -2.10 -5.38 -10.90
CA GLU A 133 -1.48 -5.02 -9.64
C GLU A 133 -0.28 -4.10 -9.85
N ASN A 134 -0.19 -3.01 -9.09
CA ASN A 134 0.96 -2.11 -9.09
C ASN A 134 2.06 -2.62 -8.15
N ILE A 135 3.27 -2.11 -8.30
CA ILE A 135 4.42 -2.61 -7.53
C ILE A 135 4.25 -2.40 -6.04
N GLU A 136 3.63 -1.29 -5.61
CA GLU A 136 3.43 -0.98 -4.19
C GLU A 136 2.57 -2.02 -3.49
N LYS A 137 1.44 -2.39 -4.11
CA LYS A 137 0.56 -3.45 -3.59
C LYS A 137 1.26 -4.80 -3.59
N TYR A 138 1.95 -5.13 -4.68
CA TYR A 138 2.66 -6.41 -4.78
C TYR A 138 3.71 -6.57 -3.67
N VAL A 139 4.53 -5.54 -3.43
CA VAL A 139 5.55 -5.53 -2.39
C VAL A 139 4.92 -5.56 -0.99
N ALA A 140 3.81 -4.85 -0.78
CA ALA A 140 3.08 -4.87 0.49
C ALA A 140 2.55 -6.28 0.80
N GLU A 141 1.96 -6.95 -0.17
CA GLU A 141 1.48 -8.33 -0.01
C GLU A 141 2.61 -9.33 0.25
N LEU A 142 3.75 -9.19 -0.43
CA LEU A 142 4.93 -10.02 -0.13
C LEU A 142 5.47 -9.80 1.28
N ARG A 143 5.48 -8.54 1.77
CA ARG A 143 5.83 -8.25 3.17
C ARG A 143 4.85 -8.86 4.16
N ASN A 144 3.55 -8.80 3.86
CA ASN A 144 2.52 -9.42 4.70
C ASN A 144 2.71 -10.94 4.79
N LEU A 145 2.95 -11.61 3.66
CA LEU A 145 3.23 -13.05 3.63
C LEU A 145 4.54 -13.40 4.35
N ALA A 146 5.57 -12.56 4.24
CA ALA A 146 6.87 -12.81 4.88
C ALA A 146 6.80 -12.84 6.42
N GLN A 147 5.87 -12.10 7.04
CA GLN A 147 5.70 -12.06 8.50
C GLN A 147 5.44 -13.45 9.11
N SER A 148 4.76 -14.34 8.37
CA SER A 148 4.47 -15.71 8.79
C SER A 148 5.51 -16.73 8.28
N CYS A 149 6.56 -16.33 7.56
CA CYS A 149 7.47 -17.28 6.93
C CYS A 149 8.73 -17.64 7.75
N GLU A 150 8.98 -16.94 8.86
CA GLU A 150 10.14 -17.17 9.75
C GLU A 150 11.50 -17.02 9.04
N PHE A 151 11.58 -16.08 8.09
CA PHE A 151 12.80 -15.81 7.32
C PHE A 151 13.93 -15.16 8.12
N GLY A 152 13.62 -14.53 9.25
CA GLY A 152 14.61 -13.87 10.11
C GLY A 152 15.41 -12.81 9.34
N GLN A 153 16.74 -12.84 9.48
CA GLN A 153 17.64 -11.84 8.87
C GLN A 153 17.67 -11.89 7.33
N MET A 154 17.13 -12.94 6.71
CA MET A 154 17.11 -13.10 5.25
C MET A 154 15.85 -12.51 4.60
N GLU A 155 14.92 -11.94 5.37
CA GLU A 155 13.63 -11.47 4.88
C GLU A 155 13.76 -10.51 3.68
N ASP A 156 14.55 -9.45 3.80
CA ASP A 156 14.76 -8.48 2.71
C ASP A 156 15.38 -9.10 1.46
N MET A 157 16.32 -10.05 1.64
CA MET A 157 16.96 -10.78 0.54
C MET A 157 15.94 -11.64 -0.22
N LEU A 158 15.06 -12.33 0.50
CA LEU A 158 14.04 -13.20 -0.06
C LEU A 158 12.91 -12.40 -0.72
N ILE A 159 12.46 -11.31 -0.10
CA ILE A 159 11.49 -10.39 -0.72
C ILE A 159 12.08 -9.81 -2.00
N ARG A 160 13.33 -9.36 -2.00
CA ARG A 160 14.02 -8.87 -3.21
C ARG A 160 13.98 -9.90 -4.33
N GLY A 161 14.38 -11.14 -4.04
CA GLY A 161 14.37 -12.23 -5.02
C GLY A 161 12.97 -12.51 -5.56
N ARG A 162 11.97 -12.59 -4.67
CA ARG A 162 10.57 -12.87 -5.06
C ARG A 162 9.94 -11.74 -5.86
N VAL A 163 10.24 -10.47 -5.52
CA VAL A 163 9.82 -9.31 -6.29
C VAL A 163 10.31 -9.47 -7.72
N ILE A 164 11.63 -9.61 -7.92
CA ILE A 164 12.23 -9.72 -9.26
C ILE A 164 11.66 -10.91 -10.03
N CYS A 165 11.61 -12.10 -9.42
CA CYS A 165 11.14 -13.32 -10.07
C CYS A 165 9.66 -13.28 -10.48
N GLY A 166 8.82 -12.59 -9.69
CA GLY A 166 7.37 -12.55 -9.90
C GLY A 166 6.85 -11.30 -10.60
N LEU A 167 7.72 -10.43 -11.12
CA LEU A 167 7.31 -9.30 -11.95
C LEU A 167 6.55 -9.76 -13.20
N LYS A 168 5.47 -9.04 -13.54
CA LYS A 168 4.69 -9.28 -14.76
C LYS A 168 5.37 -8.77 -16.04
N ASP A 169 6.31 -7.83 -15.92
CA ASP A 169 7.04 -7.24 -17.04
C ASP A 169 8.42 -7.90 -17.18
N ASP A 170 8.56 -8.74 -18.20
CA ASP A 170 9.79 -9.48 -18.50
C ASP A 170 10.97 -8.57 -18.83
N LYS A 171 10.74 -7.41 -19.46
CA LYS A 171 11.80 -6.47 -19.82
C LYS A 171 12.32 -5.75 -18.57
N LEU A 172 11.43 -5.38 -17.66
CA LEU A 172 11.81 -4.82 -16.37
C LEU A 172 12.60 -5.84 -15.55
N ARG A 173 12.14 -7.10 -15.53
CA ARG A 173 12.84 -8.20 -14.86
C ARG A 173 14.24 -8.41 -15.44
N GLU A 174 14.38 -8.46 -16.76
CA GLU A 174 15.68 -8.55 -17.43
C GLU A 174 16.61 -7.39 -17.03
N LYS A 175 16.08 -6.16 -17.01
CA LYS A 175 16.85 -4.97 -16.60
C LYS A 175 17.37 -5.08 -15.17
N LEU A 176 16.53 -5.49 -14.22
CA LEU A 176 16.91 -5.65 -12.82
C LEU A 176 17.97 -6.73 -12.62
N LEU A 177 17.89 -7.83 -13.38
CA LEU A 177 18.88 -8.92 -13.31
C LEU A 177 20.27 -8.48 -13.82
N LYS A 178 20.37 -7.41 -14.61
CA LYS A 178 21.65 -6.86 -15.09
C LYS A 178 22.32 -5.89 -14.10
N GLU A 179 21.61 -5.40 -13.09
CA GLU A 179 22.16 -4.42 -12.12
C GLU A 179 23.18 -5.04 -11.14
N GLY A 180 23.21 -6.37 -10.98
CA GLY A 180 24.13 -7.05 -10.06
C GLY A 180 23.70 -6.93 -8.59
N ASP A 181 24.57 -6.43 -7.71
CA ASP A 181 24.29 -6.28 -6.28
C ASP A 181 23.33 -5.11 -6.01
N ILE A 182 22.04 -5.40 -6.12
CA ILE A 182 20.95 -4.44 -5.97
C ILE A 182 20.21 -4.65 -4.65
N THR A 183 19.91 -3.60 -3.89
CA THR A 183 19.14 -3.70 -2.64
C THR A 183 17.64 -3.82 -2.91
N LEU A 184 16.87 -4.35 -1.94
CA LEU A 184 15.41 -4.40 -2.04
C LEU A 184 14.82 -3.01 -2.33
N GLN A 185 15.26 -1.98 -1.59
CA GLN A 185 14.79 -0.62 -1.78
C GLN A 185 15.06 -0.12 -3.21
N ARG A 186 16.25 -0.38 -3.74
CA ARG A 186 16.61 0.02 -5.10
C ARG A 186 15.75 -0.69 -6.17
N VAL A 187 15.44 -1.97 -5.98
CA VAL A 187 14.49 -2.69 -6.86
C VAL A 187 13.13 -2.00 -6.85
N ILE A 188 12.60 -1.68 -5.67
CA ILE A 188 11.30 -1.02 -5.51
C ILE A 188 11.29 0.33 -6.24
N ASP A 189 12.34 1.13 -6.07
CA ASP A 189 12.44 2.46 -6.70
C ASP A 189 12.47 2.36 -8.23
N ILE A 190 13.24 1.42 -8.78
CA ILE A 190 13.30 1.19 -10.24
C ILE A 190 11.94 0.76 -10.77
N CYS A 191 11.25 -0.15 -10.09
CA CYS A 191 9.93 -0.61 -10.48
C CYS A 191 8.89 0.53 -10.45
N LYS A 192 8.87 1.35 -9.38
CA LYS A 192 7.99 2.52 -9.28
C LYS A 192 8.25 3.53 -10.39
N LEU A 193 9.52 3.80 -10.67
CA LEU A 193 9.91 4.71 -11.75
C LEU A 193 9.43 4.19 -13.10
N HIS A 194 9.61 2.89 -13.37
CA HIS A 194 9.13 2.24 -14.58
C HIS A 194 7.61 2.36 -14.75
N GLU A 195 6.83 2.06 -13.71
CA GLU A 195 5.37 2.20 -13.75
C GLU A 195 4.96 3.65 -14.06
N ASN A 196 5.57 4.63 -13.40
CA ASN A 196 5.31 6.04 -13.65
C ASN A 196 5.68 6.47 -15.08
N THR A 197 6.83 6.01 -15.59
CA THR A 197 7.25 6.29 -16.96
C THR A 197 6.29 5.70 -17.99
N VAL A 198 5.82 4.46 -17.79
CA VAL A 198 4.84 3.83 -18.69
C VAL A 198 3.52 4.60 -18.71
N VAL A 199 3.05 5.07 -17.55
CA VAL A 199 1.83 5.92 -17.48
C VAL A 199 2.04 7.25 -18.20
N GLN A 200 3.17 7.91 -17.98
CA GLN A 200 3.49 9.17 -18.65
C GLN A 200 3.58 8.99 -20.18
N MET A 201 4.26 7.94 -20.66
CA MET A 201 4.38 7.65 -22.09
C MET A 201 3.01 7.43 -22.75
N LYS A 202 2.12 6.64 -22.12
CA LYS A 202 0.74 6.45 -22.62
C LYS A 202 -0.02 7.77 -22.70
N ASN A 203 0.15 8.67 -21.73
CA ASN A 203 -0.48 9.99 -21.76
C ASN A 203 0.07 10.85 -22.90
N PHE A 204 1.38 10.82 -23.16
CA PHE A 204 1.99 11.50 -24.30
C PHE A 204 1.50 10.98 -25.65
N GLU A 205 1.39 9.66 -25.82
CA GLU A 205 0.84 9.05 -27.05
C GLU A 205 -0.61 9.46 -27.28
N ASN A 206 -1.42 9.49 -26.22
CA ASN A 206 -2.81 9.95 -26.29
C ASN A 206 -2.90 11.43 -26.67
N LEU A 207 -2.05 12.30 -26.09
CA LEU A 207 -1.96 13.71 -26.45
C LEU A 207 -1.60 13.90 -27.93
N ALA A 208 -0.59 13.17 -28.42
CA ALA A 208 -0.19 13.21 -29.83
C ALA A 208 -1.32 12.77 -30.78
N CYS A 209 -2.08 11.73 -30.40
CA CYS A 209 -3.25 11.28 -31.16
C CYS A 209 -4.35 12.35 -31.20
N VAL A 210 -4.64 12.99 -30.07
CA VAL A 210 -5.63 14.08 -29.98
C VAL A 210 -5.20 15.28 -30.84
N ASP A 211 -3.93 15.64 -30.85
CA ASP A 211 -3.41 16.74 -31.67
C ASP A 211 -3.45 16.41 -33.17
N ALA A 212 -3.19 15.15 -33.54
CA ALA A 212 -3.38 14.68 -34.92
C ALA A 212 -4.85 14.78 -35.36
N LEU A 213 -5.80 14.38 -34.51
CA LEU A 213 -7.24 14.49 -34.78
C LEU A 213 -7.72 15.96 -34.89
N LYS A 214 -7.23 16.85 -34.02
CA LYS A 214 -7.51 18.30 -34.12
C LYS A 214 -7.01 18.88 -35.44
N ASN A 215 -5.80 18.51 -35.86
CA ASN A 215 -5.23 18.96 -37.13
C ASN A 215 -5.98 18.39 -38.34
N TYR A 216 -6.43 17.14 -38.29
CA TYR A 216 -7.28 16.53 -39.30
C TYR A 216 -8.62 17.26 -39.43
N ASN A 217 -9.31 17.53 -38.31
CA ASN A 217 -10.57 18.28 -38.31
C ASN A 217 -10.41 19.73 -38.79
N LYS A 218 -9.29 20.38 -38.48
CA LYS A 218 -8.98 21.74 -38.98
C LYS A 218 -8.72 21.74 -40.48
N LYS A 219 -8.10 20.70 -41.04
CA LYS A 219 -7.96 20.52 -42.49
C LYS A 219 -9.32 20.27 -43.15
N ASN A 220 -10.17 19.42 -42.57
CA ASN A 220 -11.50 19.15 -43.10
C ASN A 220 -12.43 20.38 -43.01
N SER A 221 -12.32 21.22 -41.98
CA SER A 221 -13.07 22.49 -41.94
C SER A 221 -12.57 23.51 -42.96
N PHE A 222 -11.27 23.54 -43.28
CA PHE A 222 -10.73 24.31 -44.40
C PHE A 222 -11.15 23.76 -45.78
N ILE A 223 -11.24 22.44 -45.93
CA ILE A 223 -11.68 21.78 -47.17
C ILE A 223 -13.20 21.95 -47.37
N ALA A 224 -14.00 21.85 -46.30
CA ALA A 224 -15.44 22.11 -46.33
C ALA A 224 -15.77 23.58 -46.64
N ARG A 225 -14.90 24.53 -46.25
CA ARG A 225 -15.02 25.95 -46.64
C ARG A 225 -14.59 26.23 -48.08
N LYS A 226 -14.10 25.23 -48.81
CA LYS A 226 -13.84 25.29 -50.25
C LYS A 226 -15.05 24.82 -51.06
N GLU A 227 -16.26 25.08 -50.57
CA GLU A 227 -17.40 25.25 -51.45
C GLU A 227 -17.09 26.42 -52.37
N LYS A 228 -16.73 26.07 -53.60
CA LYS A 228 -16.82 26.85 -54.84
C LYS A 228 -17.69 28.12 -54.70
N THR A 229 -17.12 29.21 -54.20
CA THR A 229 -17.83 30.48 -54.08
C THR A 229 -18.04 31.05 -55.48
N THR A 230 -19.27 30.92 -55.99
CA THR A 230 -19.67 31.65 -57.19
C THR A 230 -19.77 33.13 -56.82
N SER A 231 -19.03 33.98 -57.52
CA SER A 231 -19.05 35.43 -57.29
C SER A 231 -19.43 36.16 -58.57
N ASN A 232 -19.96 37.38 -58.42
CA ASN A 232 -20.33 38.21 -59.56
C ASN A 232 -19.06 38.58 -60.34
N CYS A 233 -18.97 38.11 -61.57
CA CYS A 233 -17.81 38.35 -62.41
C CYS A 233 -17.78 39.79 -62.90
N ARG A 234 -16.67 40.49 -62.62
CA ARG A 234 -16.47 41.89 -63.06
C ARG A 234 -16.43 42.04 -64.59
N TYR A 235 -16.15 40.95 -65.31
CA TYR A 235 -15.99 40.95 -66.76
C TYR A 235 -17.31 40.72 -67.51
N CYS A 236 -18.07 39.67 -67.19
CA CYS A 236 -19.36 39.40 -67.83
C CYS A 236 -20.58 39.92 -67.05
N GLY A 237 -20.46 40.18 -65.74
CA GLY A 237 -21.55 40.61 -64.86
C GLY A 237 -22.37 39.47 -64.24
N LEU A 238 -22.08 38.21 -64.58
CA LEU A 238 -22.82 37.02 -64.12
C LEU A 238 -22.15 36.33 -62.94
N THR A 239 -22.93 35.58 -62.16
CA THR A 239 -22.47 34.80 -61.00
C THR A 239 -21.96 33.43 -61.45
N HIS A 240 -20.64 33.20 -61.34
CA HIS A 240 -20.05 31.91 -61.70
C HIS A 240 -18.77 31.63 -60.92
N LEU A 241 -18.21 30.44 -61.10
CA LEU A 241 -16.96 30.02 -60.48
C LEU A 241 -15.78 30.85 -61.00
N ALA A 242 -14.82 31.14 -60.12
CA ALA A 242 -13.57 31.78 -60.51
C ALA A 242 -12.92 31.05 -61.70
N ASN A 243 -12.42 31.80 -62.69
CA ASN A 243 -11.80 31.32 -63.93
C ASN A 243 -12.69 30.54 -64.90
N LYS A 244 -14.02 30.53 -64.72
CA LYS A 244 -14.98 29.96 -65.68
C LYS A 244 -15.86 31.02 -66.35
N CYS A 245 -15.27 32.17 -66.70
CA CYS A 245 -16.03 33.24 -67.34
C CYS A 245 -16.35 32.87 -68.80
N PRO A 246 -17.63 32.75 -69.20
CA PRO A 246 -18.00 32.38 -70.57
C PRO A 246 -17.58 33.42 -71.62
N ALA A 247 -17.33 34.66 -71.19
CA ALA A 247 -16.95 35.75 -72.07
C ALA A 247 -15.44 35.88 -72.29
N PHE A 248 -14.61 35.11 -71.58
CA PHE A 248 -13.16 35.29 -71.50
C PHE A 248 -12.48 35.24 -72.88
N ASP A 249 -12.87 34.28 -73.74
CA ASP A 249 -12.29 34.08 -75.09
C ASP A 249 -13.18 34.58 -76.24
N SER A 250 -14.25 35.31 -75.93
CA SER A 250 -15.16 35.83 -76.96
C SER A 250 -14.64 37.16 -77.53
N LEU A 251 -14.46 37.22 -78.85
CA LEU A 251 -13.95 38.38 -79.61
C LEU A 251 -14.83 39.65 -79.49
N ASN A 252 -16.01 39.58 -78.87
CA ASN A 252 -16.90 40.72 -78.75
C ASN A 252 -17.62 40.78 -77.38
N ARG A 253 -16.93 41.41 -76.42
CA ARG A 253 -17.25 41.48 -74.98
C ARG A 253 -18.63 42.06 -74.68
N THR A 254 -19.14 42.93 -75.54
CA THR A 254 -20.41 43.66 -75.38
C THR A 254 -21.64 42.86 -75.84
N LEU A 255 -21.46 41.91 -76.76
CA LEU A 255 -22.55 41.07 -77.28
C LEU A 255 -22.96 39.99 -76.26
N VAL A 256 -22.00 39.38 -75.55
CA VAL A 256 -22.28 38.35 -74.54
C VAL A 256 -23.10 38.89 -73.37
N ARG A 257 -22.84 40.14 -72.93
CA ARG A 257 -23.66 40.81 -71.90
C ARG A 257 -25.12 41.03 -72.33
N LYS A 258 -25.35 41.36 -73.61
CA LYS A 258 -26.71 41.62 -74.13
C LYS A 258 -27.51 40.33 -74.38
N LEU A 259 -26.85 39.22 -74.66
CA LEU A 259 -27.51 37.93 -74.88
C LEU A 259 -27.97 37.26 -73.58
N VAL A 260 -27.26 37.46 -72.46
CA VAL A 260 -27.63 36.82 -71.18
C VAL A 260 -28.70 37.60 -70.41
N ASN A 261 -28.79 38.93 -70.55
CA ASN A 261 -29.84 39.75 -69.90
C ASN A 261 -31.20 39.74 -70.64
N LYS A 262 -31.40 38.85 -71.61
CA LYS A 262 -32.63 38.76 -72.43
C LYS A 262 -33.54 37.58 -72.07
N ASN A 263 -33.24 36.86 -70.99
CA ASN A 263 -34.13 35.88 -70.35
C ASN A 263 -34.48 36.33 -68.94
#